data_AF-A0A954KWI7-F1
#
_entry.id   AF-A0A954KWI7-F1
#
_cell.length_a   1.000
_cell.length_b   1.000
_cell.length_c   1.000
_cell.angle_alpha   90.00
_cell.angle_beta   90.00
_cell.angle_gamma   90.00
#
_symmetry.space_group_name_H-M   'P 1'
#
loop_
_entity.id
_entity.type
_entity.pdbx_description
1 polymer ?
#
loop_
_entity_poly.entity_id
_entity_poly.type
_entity_poly.pdbx_seq_one_letter_code
_entity_poly.pdbx_strand_id
1 'polypeptide(L)'
;DQTVLRIRANSDAMIVNGLITILLAIYDGKTPREVLDIDAAAIFSQLHLDRHLSSQRKNGLSGMVQRVRQLAASALVELDGETK
;
A
#
# COMPACT_ATOMS: atom_id res chain seq x y z
N ASP A 1 17.21 -11.88 9.84
CA ASP A 1 15.89 -11.26 9.84
C ASP A 1 15.89 -10.13 8.83
N GLN A 2 14.89 -10.04 7.94
CA GLN A 2 14.75 -8.90 7.04
C GLN A 2 13.81 -7.88 7.66
N THR A 3 14.16 -6.59 7.60
CA THR A 3 13.29 -5.51 8.09
C THR A 3 12.04 -5.41 7.21
N VAL A 4 10.87 -5.57 7.83
CA VAL A 4 9.56 -5.47 7.17
C VAL A 4 8.83 -4.20 7.57
N LEU A 5 7.98 -3.70 6.68
CA LEU A 5 7.07 -2.60 6.98
C LEU A 5 5.85 -3.13 7.74
N ARG A 6 5.52 -2.43 8.83
CA ARG A 6 4.28 -2.64 9.58
C ARG A 6 3.33 -1.48 9.33
N ILE A 7 2.22 -1.75 8.68
CA ILE A 7 1.26 -0.72 8.26
C ILE A 7 0.00 -0.85 9.09
N ARG A 8 -0.45 0.27 9.66
CA ARG A 8 -1.73 0.37 10.37
C ARG A 8 -2.52 1.54 9.81
N ALA A 9 -3.79 1.30 9.51
CA ALA A 9 -4.70 2.32 8.97
C ALA A 9 -6.14 1.99 9.36
N ASN A 10 -6.97 3.02 9.47
CA ASN A 10 -8.40 2.92 9.74
C ASN A 10 -9.17 4.10 9.09
N SER A 11 -10.50 3.99 9.07
CA SER A 11 -11.41 5.05 8.62
C SER A 11 -12.76 4.92 9.34
N ASP A 12 -13.48 6.04 9.50
CA ASP A 12 -14.86 6.01 10.02
C ASP A 12 -15.87 5.54 8.96
N ALA A 13 -15.48 5.54 7.68
CA ALA A 13 -16.34 5.12 6.59
C ALA A 13 -16.17 3.62 6.30
N MET A 14 -17.27 2.85 6.41
CA MET A 14 -17.27 1.39 6.21
C MET A 14 -16.67 0.94 4.86
N ILE A 15 -17.02 1.63 3.77
CA ILE A 15 -16.46 1.31 2.43
C ILE A 15 -14.96 1.57 2.37
N VAL A 16 -14.48 2.63 3.02
CA VAL A 16 -13.05 2.95 3.06
C VAL A 16 -12.31 1.92 3.90
N ASN A 17 -12.89 1.45 5.01
CA ASN A 17 -12.33 0.35 5.80
C ASN A 17 -12.15 -0.93 4.97
N GLY A 18 -13.12 -1.28 4.12
CA GLY A 18 -12.96 -2.41 3.20
C GLY A 18 -11.76 -2.25 2.26
N LEU A 19 -11.56 -1.04 1.70
CA LEU A 19 -10.40 -0.74 0.86
C LEU A 19 -9.08 -0.78 1.64
N ILE A 20 -9.09 -0.29 2.88
CA ILE A 20 -7.93 -0.36 3.78
C ILE A 20 -7.59 -1.82 4.08
N THR A 21 -8.57 -2.69 4.34
CA THR A 21 -8.32 -4.12 4.57
C THR A 21 -7.61 -4.76 3.38
N ILE A 22 -8.03 -4.46 2.15
CA ILE A 22 -7.38 -4.96 0.93
C ILE A 22 -5.95 -4.40 0.81
N LEU A 23 -5.75 -3.11 1.08
CA LEU A 23 -4.44 -2.48 1.08
C LEU A 23 -3.48 -3.15 2.09
N LEU A 24 -3.94 -3.37 3.32
CA LEU A 24 -3.16 -4.02 4.37
C LEU A 24 -2.82 -5.47 4.00
N ALA A 25 -3.74 -6.21 3.40
CA ALA A 25 -3.49 -7.57 2.92
C ALA A 25 -2.41 -7.65 1.83
N ILE A 26 -2.26 -6.59 1.03
CA ILE A 26 -1.24 -6.52 -0.02
C ILE A 26 0.14 -6.15 0.54
N TYR A 27 0.19 -5.21 1.50
CA TYR A 27 1.44 -4.53 1.86
C TYR A 27 1.96 -4.80 3.28
N ASP A 28 1.13 -5.15 4.26
CA ASP A 28 1.62 -5.35 5.63
C ASP A 28 2.56 -6.56 5.71
N GLY A 29 3.67 -6.40 6.44
CA GLY A 29 4.68 -7.44 6.62
C GLY A 29 5.59 -7.66 5.41
N LYS A 30 5.51 -6.82 4.37
CA LYS A 30 6.44 -6.83 3.24
C LYS A 30 7.67 -5.98 3.51
N THR A 31 8.81 -6.39 2.97
CA THR A 31 10.02 -5.57 2.96
C THR A 31 9.83 -4.32 2.11
N PRO A 32 10.58 -3.23 2.35
CA PRO A 32 10.50 -2.03 1.52
C PRO A 32 10.66 -2.30 0.02
N ARG A 33 11.57 -3.21 -0.36
CA ARG A 33 11.79 -3.60 -1.76
C ARG A 33 10.56 -4.32 -2.34
N GLU A 34 10.03 -5.32 -1.64
CA GLU A 34 8.81 -6.00 -2.08
C GLU A 34 7.63 -5.03 -2.26
N VAL A 35 7.45 -4.06 -1.35
CA VAL A 35 6.40 -3.05 -1.48
C VAL A 35 6.53 -2.23 -2.76
N LEU A 36 7.76 -1.89 -3.15
CA LEU A 36 8.03 -1.12 -4.36
C LEU A 36 7.84 -1.95 -5.65
N ASP A 37 8.07 -3.26 -5.59
CA ASP A 37 7.93 -4.18 -6.71
C ASP A 37 6.47 -4.61 -6.98
N ILE A 38 5.56 -4.40 -6.02
CA ILE A 38 4.14 -4.73 -6.19
C ILE A 38 3.46 -3.79 -7.20
N ASP A 39 2.86 -4.37 -8.24
CA ASP A 39 1.92 -3.71 -9.14
C ASP A 39 0.50 -3.70 -8.56
N ALA A 40 0.20 -2.65 -7.80
CA ALA A 40 -1.11 -2.47 -7.18
C ALA A 40 -2.24 -2.34 -8.22
N ALA A 41 -1.96 -1.72 -9.37
CA ALA A 41 -2.96 -1.45 -10.39
C ALA A 41 -3.42 -2.77 -11.04
N ALA A 42 -2.48 -3.67 -11.33
CA ALA A 42 -2.79 -5.01 -11.81
C ALA A 42 -3.65 -5.79 -10.80
N ILE A 43 -3.31 -5.76 -9.51
CA ILE A 43 -4.08 -6.44 -8.45
C ILE A 43 -5.51 -5.88 -8.37
N PHE A 44 -5.67 -4.55 -8.34
CA PHE A 44 -7.01 -3.94 -8.25
C PHE A 44 -7.87 -4.21 -9.48
N SER A 45 -7.26 -4.29 -10.67
CA SER A 45 -7.93 -4.67 -11.92
C SER A 45 -8.41 -6.12 -11.89
N GLN A 46 -7.59 -7.05 -11.39
CA GLN A 46 -7.97 -8.47 -11.21
C GLN A 46 -9.13 -8.63 -10.22
N LEU A 47 -9.18 -7.79 -9.18
CA LEU A 47 -10.28 -7.74 -8.22
C LEU A 47 -11.50 -6.98 -8.74
N HIS A 48 -11.45 -6.44 -9.97
CA HIS A 48 -12.48 -5.59 -10.58
C HIS A 48 -12.89 -4.38 -9.74
N LEU A 49 -12.05 -3.93 -8.79
CA LEU A 49 -12.35 -2.82 -7.89
C LEU A 49 -12.50 -1.51 -8.66
N ASP A 50 -11.73 -1.34 -9.72
CA ASP A 50 -11.81 -0.20 -10.63
C ASP A 50 -13.20 -0.06 -11.28
N ARG A 51 -13.98 -1.14 -11.41
CA ARG A 51 -15.32 -1.09 -12.01
C ARG A 51 -16.42 -0.74 -11.00
N HIS A 52 -16.17 -0.93 -9.70
CA HIS A 52 -17.17 -0.75 -8.65
C HIS A 52 -16.96 0.51 -7.81
N LEU A 53 -15.82 1.18 -7.93
CA LEU A 53 -15.51 2.39 -7.18
C LEU A 53 -15.88 3.65 -7.95
N SER A 54 -16.44 4.63 -7.24
CA SER A 54 -16.57 6.00 -7.76
C SER A 54 -15.20 6.64 -7.95
N SER A 55 -15.10 7.67 -8.80
CA SER A 55 -13.83 8.38 -9.05
C SER A 55 -13.18 8.89 -7.77
N GLN A 56 -13.96 9.40 -6.81
CA GLN A 56 -13.44 9.86 -5.53
C GLN A 56 -12.79 8.72 -4.72
N ARG A 57 -13.41 7.53 -4.71
CA ARG A 57 -12.88 6.37 -3.99
C ARG A 57 -11.63 5.80 -4.66
N LYS A 58 -11.59 5.79 -6.00
CA LYS A 58 -10.38 5.43 -6.76
C LYS A 58 -9.21 6.34 -6.39
N ASN A 59 -9.46 7.66 -6.35
CA ASN A 59 -8.42 8.63 -5.98
C ASN A 59 -7.93 8.41 -4.54
N GLY A 60 -8.86 8.14 -3.60
CA GLY A 60 -8.51 7.78 -2.23
C GLY A 60 -7.61 6.53 -2.16
N LEU A 61 -7.98 5.47 -2.87
CA LEU A 61 -7.19 4.23 -2.93
C LEU A 61 -5.79 4.47 -3.53
N SER A 62 -5.71 5.19 -4.65
CA SER A 62 -4.43 5.54 -5.28
C SER A 62 -3.55 6.39 -4.36
N GLY A 63 -4.13 7.33 -3.62
CA GLY A 63 -3.41 8.14 -2.63
C GLY A 63 -2.84 7.30 -1.49
N MET A 64 -3.61 6.32 -0.99
CA MET A 64 -3.11 5.38 0.02
C MET A 64 -1.95 4.52 -0.51
N VAL A 65 -2.06 3.99 -1.73
CA VAL A 65 -0.96 3.25 -2.37
C VAL A 65 0.29 4.12 -2.51
N GLN A 66 0.14 5.35 -2.98
CA GLN A 66 1.27 6.27 -3.12
C GLN A 66 1.94 6.53 -1.76
N ARG A 67 1.16 6.72 -0.70
CA ARG A 67 1.71 6.93 0.65
C ARG A 67 2.50 5.72 1.14
N VAL A 68 1.99 4.50 0.94
CA VAL A 68 2.69 3.26 1.29
C VAL A 68 4.01 3.13 0.52
N ARG A 69 4.00 3.39 -0.79
CA ARG A 69 5.22 3.35 -1.61
C ARG A 69 6.25 4.40 -1.19
N GLN A 70 5.81 5.59 -0.79
CA GLN A 70 6.70 6.61 -0.24
C GLN A 70 7.37 6.17 1.08
N LEU A 71 6.59 5.58 2.00
CA LEU A 71 7.13 5.03 3.25
C LEU A 71 8.17 3.94 2.98
N ALA A 72 7.91 3.07 2.00
CA ALA A 72 8.86 2.04 1.58
C ALA A 72 10.14 2.63 0.98
N ALA A 73 10.02 3.62 0.08
CA ALA A 73 11.19 4.27 -0.49
C ALA A 73 12.06 4.95 0.58
N SER A 74 11.45 5.64 1.55
CA SER A 74 12.17 6.24 2.68
C SER A 74 12.89 5.20 3.53
N ALA A 75 12.20 4.12 3.92
CA ALA A 75 12.80 3.04 4.70
C ALA A 75 13.95 2.35 3.97
N LEU A 76 13.86 2.19 2.64
CA LEU A 76 14.93 1.60 1.85
C LEU A 76 16.19 2.48 1.86
N VAL A 77 16.04 3.80 1.76
CA VAL A 77 17.16 4.75 1.84
C VAL A 77 17.84 4.72 3.21
N GLU A 78 17.06 4.61 4.29
CA GLU A 78 17.59 4.50 5.65
C GLU A 78 18.44 3.23 5.81
N LEU A 79 17.93 2.08 5.35
CA LEU A 79 18.64 0.80 5.39
C LEU A 79 19.93 0.81 4.55
N ASP A 80 19.89 1.40 3.36
CA ASP A 80 21.07 1.52 2.49
C ASP A 80 22.11 2.51 3.07
N GLY A 81 21.64 3.53 3.81
CA GLY A 81 22.46 4.54 4.47
C GLY A 81 23.18 4.03 5.73
N GLU A 82 22.55 3.13 6.49
CA GLU A 82 23.18 2.45 7.65
C GLU A 82 24.23 1.40 7.26
N THR A 83 24.27 1.00 5.99
CA THR A 83 25.22 0.00 5.47
C THR A 83 26.54 0.64 5.00
N LYS A 84 26.69 1.97 5.08
CA LYS A 84 27.95 2.71 4.82
C LYS A 84 28.59 3.20 6.11
#